data_AF-A0A965SSD7-F1
#
_entry.id   AF-A0A965SSD7-F1
#
_cell.length_a   1.000
_cell.length_b   1.000
_cell.length_c   1.000
_cell.angle_alpha   90.00
_cell.angle_beta   90.00
_cell.angle_gamma   90.00
#
_symmetry.space_group_name_H-M   'P 1'
#
loop_
_entity.id
_entity.type
_entity.pdbx_description
1 polymer ?
#
loop_
_entity_poly.entity_id
_entity_poly.type
_entity_poly.pdbx_seq_one_letter_code
_entity_poly.pdbx_strand_id
1 'polypeptide(L)'
;TQELGKNLGDDLREGKSTLPLIIAMQRGTLTERSLIQQAIEQGTVNGLTNIVDIVRRTGALDATRAAALAEAERALSTLEYIPDGIYKNALHDLASQLLVRRS
;
A
#
# COMPACT_ATOMS: atom_id res chain seq x y z
N THR A 1 15.85 0.95 -3.47
CA THR A 1 15.60 1.57 -2.15
C THR A 1 15.20 3.06 -2.23
N GLN A 2 15.62 3.81 -3.26
CA GLN A 2 15.20 5.21 -3.46
C GLN A 2 13.72 5.38 -3.82
N GLU A 3 13.14 4.47 -4.61
CA GLU A 3 11.74 4.59 -5.06
C GLU A 3 10.73 4.58 -3.91
N LEU A 4 10.94 3.73 -2.90
CA LEU A 4 10.08 3.70 -1.72
C LEU A 4 10.08 5.05 -0.98
N GLY A 5 11.27 5.62 -0.77
CA GLY A 5 11.39 6.92 -0.09
C GLY A 5 10.75 8.04 -0.91
N LYS A 6 10.86 7.99 -2.24
CA LYS A 6 10.20 8.93 -3.14
C LYS A 6 8.67 8.82 -3.04
N ASN A 7 8.11 7.62 -3.22
CA ASN A 7 6.67 7.39 -3.20
C ASN A 7 6.06 7.77 -1.85
N LEU A 8 6.72 7.39 -0.75
CA LEU A 8 6.25 7.75 0.59
C LEU A 8 6.39 9.25 0.86
N GLY A 9 7.44 9.89 0.32
CA GLY A 9 7.60 11.33 0.39
C GLY A 9 6.50 12.09 -0.35
N ASP A 10 6.07 11.60 -1.52
CA ASP A 10 4.97 12.16 -2.29
C ASP A 10 3.63 11.99 -1.53
N ASP A 11 3.36 10.78 -1.01
CA ASP A 11 2.18 10.51 -0.18
C ASP A 11 2.11 11.44 1.04
N LEU A 12 3.23 11.63 1.74
CA LEU A 12 3.30 12.52 2.90
C LEU A 12 3.04 13.97 2.51
N ARG A 13 3.66 14.49 1.44
CA ARG A 13 3.42 15.88 0.97
C ARG A 13 1.97 16.14 0.60
N GLU A 14 1.29 15.12 0.09
CA GLU A 14 -0.13 15.19 -0.25
C GLU A 14 -1.06 14.91 0.95
N GLY A 15 -0.50 14.63 2.13
CA GLY A 15 -1.26 14.31 3.34
C GLY A 15 -2.02 12.97 3.26
N LYS A 16 -1.58 12.07 2.38
CA LYS A 16 -2.24 10.78 2.13
C LYS A 16 -1.84 9.76 3.19
N SER A 17 -2.84 9.24 3.89
CA SER A 17 -2.68 8.09 4.79
C SER A 17 -2.83 6.80 3.99
N THR A 18 -1.79 6.41 3.25
CA THR A 18 -1.81 5.17 2.45
C THR A 18 -1.70 3.93 3.34
N LEU A 19 -2.13 2.77 2.81
CA LEU A 19 -2.17 1.51 3.58
C LEU A 19 -0.82 1.14 4.24
N PRO A 20 0.36 1.33 3.62
CA PRO A 20 1.63 1.12 4.30
C PRO A 20 1.81 1.98 5.57
N LEU A 21 1.41 3.26 5.52
CA LEU A 21 1.51 4.15 6.68
C LEU A 21 0.50 3.78 7.77
N ILE A 22 -0.72 3.40 7.39
CA ILE A 22 -1.75 2.92 8.34
C ILE A 22 -1.25 1.69 9.09
N ILE A 23 -0.72 0.69 8.37
CA ILE A 23 -0.21 -0.54 8.99
C ILE A 23 1.03 -0.25 9.85
N ALA A 24 1.92 0.64 9.40
CA ALA A 24 3.09 1.05 10.18
C ALA A 24 2.67 1.73 11.49
N MET A 25 1.65 2.59 11.49
CA MET A 25 1.10 3.21 12.69
C MET A 25 0.42 2.20 13.63
N GLN A 26 -0.23 1.16 13.08
CA GLN A 26 -0.89 0.11 13.87
C GLN A 26 0.11 -0.83 14.55
N ARG A 27 1.25 -1.11 13.89
CA ARG A 27 2.26 -2.08 14.36
C ARG A 27 3.48 -1.42 15.02
N GLY A 28 3.64 -0.12 14.87
CA GLY A 28 4.70 0.67 15.48
C GLY A 28 4.45 0.96 16.96
N THR A 29 5.45 1.55 17.60
CA THR A 29 5.34 2.11 18.96
C THR A 29 4.51 3.39 18.96
N LEU A 30 4.11 3.85 20.15
CA LEU A 30 3.39 5.12 20.29
C LEU A 30 4.16 6.31 19.70
N THR A 31 5.47 6.38 19.93
CA THR A 31 6.34 7.45 19.39
C THR A 31 6.41 7.40 17.87
N GLU A 32 6.52 6.22 17.29
CA GLU A 32 6.58 6.03 15.84
C GLU A 32 5.24 6.36 15.17
N ARG A 33 4.13 5.96 15.80
CA ARG A 33 2.79 6.37 15.37
C ARG A 33 2.65 7.88 15.39
N SER A 34 3.04 8.55 16.47
CA SER A 34 3.00 10.02 16.56
C SER A 34 3.85 10.69 15.48
N LEU A 35 5.05 10.17 15.22
CA LEU A 35 5.91 10.68 14.15
C LEU A 35 5.23 10.59 12.78
N ILE A 36 4.68 9.42 12.43
CA ILE A 36 4.00 9.21 11.15
C ILE A 36 2.76 10.08 11.05
N GLN A 37 1.96 10.15 12.12
CA GLN A 37 0.75 10.96 12.15
C GLN A 37 1.05 12.44 11.95
N GLN A 38 2.06 12.98 12.64
CA GLN A 38 2.48 14.38 12.46
C GLN A 38 2.99 14.64 11.04
N ALA A 39 3.74 13.70 10.46
CA ALA A 39 4.23 13.82 9.10
C ALA A 39 3.08 13.92 8.08
N ILE A 40 2.03 13.12 8.26
CA ILE A 40 0.82 13.14 7.43
C ILE A 40 0.04 14.46 7.63
N GLU A 41 -0.24 14.83 8.88
CA GLU A 41 -1.05 16.02 9.22
C GLU A 41 -0.40 17.33 8.75
N GLN A 42 0.93 17.40 8.78
CA GLN A 42 1.70 18.59 8.42
C GLN A 42 2.19 18.57 6.97
N GLY A 43 1.94 17.50 6.23
CA GLY A 43 2.43 17.35 4.86
C GLY A 43 3.96 17.36 4.73
N THR A 44 4.68 16.92 5.77
CA THR A 44 6.13 17.09 5.87
C THR A 44 6.90 15.80 5.66
N VAL A 45 8.05 15.92 5.00
CA VAL A 45 9.03 14.83 4.82
C VAL A 45 10.14 14.88 5.86
N ASN A 46 10.00 15.72 6.90
CA ASN A 46 10.88 15.71 8.04
C ASN A 46 10.83 14.35 8.74
N GLY A 47 11.96 13.68 8.85
CA GLY A 47 12.02 12.32 9.39
C GLY A 47 11.61 11.23 8.41
N LEU A 48 11.52 11.51 7.10
CA LEU A 48 11.20 10.52 6.06
C LEU A 48 12.08 9.26 6.16
N THR A 49 13.39 9.41 6.44
CA THR A 49 14.28 8.27 6.65
C THR A 49 13.78 7.36 7.78
N ASN A 50 13.42 7.94 8.92
CA ASN A 50 12.89 7.20 10.06
C ASN A 50 11.55 6.53 9.70
N ILE A 51 10.67 7.24 8.99
CA ILE A 51 9.38 6.70 8.55
C ILE A 51 9.56 5.52 7.60
N VAL A 52 10.50 5.61 6.65
CA VAL A 52 10.85 4.50 5.74
C VAL A 52 11.36 3.30 6.53
N ASP A 53 12.19 3.52 7.55
CA ASP A 53 12.70 2.44 8.40
C ASP A 53 11.60 1.80 9.26
N ILE A 54 10.67 2.60 9.80
CA ILE A 54 9.50 2.11 10.54
C ILE A 54 8.62 1.26 9.63
N VAL A 55 8.30 1.74 8.42
CA VAL A 55 7.48 1.01 7.43
C VAL A 55 8.11 -0.34 7.06
N ARG A 56 9.44 -0.39 6.91
CA ARG A 56 10.16 -1.65 6.67
C ARG A 56 10.11 -2.58 7.88
N ARG A 57 10.49 -2.09 9.06
CA ARG A 57 10.60 -2.88 10.29
C ARG A 57 9.24 -3.46 10.71
N THR A 58 8.16 -2.73 10.50
CA THR A 58 6.78 -3.17 10.82
C THR A 58 6.20 -4.18 9.83
N GLY A 59 6.92 -4.49 8.74
CA GLY A 59 6.43 -5.34 7.66
C GLY A 59 5.21 -4.77 6.95
N ALA A 60 5.03 -3.45 6.99
CA ALA A 60 3.84 -2.79 6.45
C ALA A 60 3.74 -2.89 4.92
N LEU A 61 4.88 -2.94 4.23
CA LEU A 61 4.93 -3.16 2.79
C LEU A 61 4.42 -4.54 2.41
N ASP A 62 4.90 -5.58 3.09
CA ASP A 62 4.50 -6.95 2.78
C ASP A 62 3.04 -7.18 3.12
N ALA A 63 2.55 -6.59 4.21
CA ALA A 63 1.14 -6.62 4.54
C ALA A 63 0.27 -5.87 3.52
N THR A 64 0.75 -4.73 3.00
CA THR A 64 0.07 -3.99 1.93
C THR A 64 0.03 -4.80 0.64
N ARG A 65 1.13 -5.49 0.28
CA ARG A 65 1.18 -6.40 -0.87
C ARG A 65 0.20 -7.56 -0.70
N ALA A 66 0.18 -8.18 0.47
CA ALA A 66 -0.75 -9.26 0.78
C ALA A 66 -2.21 -8.80 0.67
N ALA A 67 -2.53 -7.59 1.15
CA ALA A 67 -3.85 -6.99 0.99
C ALA A 67 -4.20 -6.81 -0.49
N ALA A 68 -3.29 -6.25 -1.31
CA ALA A 68 -3.52 -6.08 -2.75
C ALA A 68 -3.74 -7.41 -3.48
N LEU A 69 -3.00 -8.47 -3.11
CA LEU A 69 -3.21 -9.82 -3.66
C LEU A 69 -4.60 -10.36 -3.27
N ALA A 70 -4.99 -10.22 -2.01
CA ALA A 70 -6.31 -10.64 -1.55
C ALA A 70 -7.45 -9.87 -2.26
N GLU A 71 -7.28 -8.57 -2.53
CA GLU A 71 -8.24 -7.81 -3.34
C GLU A 71 -8.36 -8.37 -4.77
N ALA A 72 -7.23 -8.68 -5.41
CA ALA A 72 -7.20 -9.23 -6.76
C ALA A 72 -7.87 -10.60 -6.83
N GLU A 73 -7.60 -11.49 -5.87
CA GLU A 73 -8.27 -12.79 -5.77
C GLU A 73 -9.78 -12.63 -5.62
N ARG A 74 -10.25 -11.74 -4.73
CA ARG A 74 -11.68 -11.48 -4.57
C ARG A 74 -12.33 -10.94 -5.83
N ALA A 75 -11.63 -10.06 -6.56
CA ALA A 75 -12.11 -9.57 -7.85
C ALA A 75 -12.28 -10.73 -8.84
N LEU A 76 -11.28 -11.61 -8.98
CA LEU A 76 -11.32 -12.76 -9.87
C LEU A 76 -12.45 -13.74 -9.49
N SER A 77 -12.61 -14.06 -8.22
CA SER A 77 -13.71 -14.93 -7.74
C SER A 77 -15.09 -14.34 -8.04
N THR A 78 -15.23 -13.01 -8.00
CA THR A 78 -16.50 -12.35 -8.32
C THR A 78 -16.81 -12.43 -9.82
N LEU A 79 -15.80 -12.48 -10.69
CA LEU A 79 -15.99 -12.60 -12.14
C LEU A 79 -16.54 -13.97 -12.56
N GLU A 80 -16.43 -15.01 -11.72
CA GLU A 80 -16.97 -16.35 -12.02
C GLU A 80 -18.47 -16.33 -12.31
N TYR A 81 -19.20 -15.39 -11.70
CA TYR A 81 -20.66 -15.25 -11.86
C TYR A 81 -21.07 -14.43 -13.10
N ILE A 82 -20.11 -13.86 -13.83
CA ILE A 82 -20.37 -13.05 -15.03
C ILE A 82 -20.28 -13.97 -16.27
N PRO A 83 -21.22 -13.87 -17.23
CA PRO A 83 -21.13 -14.61 -18.49
C PRO A 83 -19.82 -14.35 -19.23
N ASP A 84 -19.32 -15.37 -19.92
CA ASP A 84 -18.09 -15.25 -20.70
C ASP A 84 -18.25 -14.22 -21.83
N GLY A 85 -17.19 -13.44 -22.05
CA GLY A 85 -17.18 -12.39 -23.05
C GLY A 85 -15.99 -11.46 -22.91
N ILE A 86 -15.84 -10.57 -23.89
CA ILE A 86 -14.68 -9.66 -23.98
C ILE A 86 -14.49 -8.79 -22.73
N TYR A 87 -15.58 -8.41 -22.06
CA TYR A 87 -15.52 -7.57 -20.87
C TYR A 87 -15.08 -8.35 -19.63
N LYS A 88 -15.55 -9.60 -19.46
CA LYS A 88 -15.09 -10.48 -18.38
C LYS A 88 -13.60 -10.75 -18.54
N ASN A 89 -13.14 -11.05 -19.76
CA ASN A 89 -11.74 -11.31 -20.04
C ASN A 89 -10.86 -10.08 -19.74
N ALA A 90 -11.29 -8.88 -20.16
CA ALA A 90 -10.54 -7.65 -19.87
C ALA A 90 -10.41 -7.38 -18.37
N LEU A 91 -11.48 -7.58 -17.59
CA LEU A 91 -11.45 -7.43 -16.13
C LEU A 91 -10.57 -8.51 -15.46
N HIS A 92 -10.65 -9.75 -15.95
CA HIS A 92 -9.82 -10.85 -15.49
C HIS A 92 -8.33 -10.56 -15.71
N ASP A 93 -7.97 -10.09 -16.92
CA ASP A 93 -6.59 -9.73 -17.26
C ASP A 93 -6.07 -8.57 -16.41
N LEU A 94 -6.92 -7.58 -16.11
CA LEU A 94 -6.56 -6.47 -15.23
C LEU A 94 -6.27 -6.94 -13.80
N ALA A 95 -7.14 -7.78 -13.23
CA ALA A 95 -6.98 -8.28 -11.87
C ALA A 95 -5.81 -9.27 -11.74
N SER A 96 -5.64 -10.16 -12.71
CA SER A 96 -4.56 -11.17 -12.71
C SER A 96 -3.16 -10.54 -12.84
N GLN A 97 -3.02 -9.41 -13.54
CA GLN A 97 -1.76 -8.65 -13.56
C GLN A 97 -1.26 -8.24 -12.17
N LEU A 98 -2.17 -8.03 -11.21
CA LEU A 98 -1.79 -7.70 -9.83
C LEU A 98 -1.20 -8.89 -9.06
N LEU A 99 -1.53 -10.12 -9.46
CA LEU A 99 -1.00 -11.35 -8.84
C LEU A 99 0.44 -11.66 -9.27
N VAL A 100 0.81 -11.26 -10.48
CA VAL A 100 2.13 -11.57 -11.08
C VAL A 100 3.17 -10.49 -10.76
N ARG A 101 2.73 -9.32 -10.29
CA ARG A 101 3.59 -8.15 -10.11
C ARG A 101 4.57 -8.33 -8.95
N ARG A 102 5.78 -8.81 -9.25
CA ARG A 102 6.95 -8.69 -8.35
C ARG A 102 7.50 -7.27 -8.45
N SER A 103 7.38 -6.52 -7.37
CA SER A 103 8.06 -5.22 -7.15
C SER A 103 9.56 -5.39 -7.01
#